data_AF-A0A9E0N8J8-F1
#
_entry.id   AF-A0A9E0N8J8-F1
#
_cell.length_a   1.000
_cell.length_b   1.000
_cell.length_c   1.000
_cell.angle_alpha   90.00
_cell.angle_beta   90.00
_cell.angle_gamma   90.00
#
_symmetry.space_group_name_H-M   'P 1'
#
loop_
_entity.id
_entity.type
_entity.pdbx_description
1 polymer ?
#
loop_
_entity_poly.entity_id
_entity_poly.type
_entity_poly.pdbx_seq_one_letter_code
_entity_poly.pdbx_strand_id
1 'polypeptide(L)'
;MTIHPVLDPTSPDPAASGDSADATYQPTSPWWLSGTPLEAEHHRLMRRRPVPIPWEATGASHLTAPERARLAATWTRRAQAEYLAVSTFSVLAMDLVAAMAPADVLSLCLRSGIDEVRHAELCLRMIEIYGGKRVLPPPGMSALPDDPARPRLHQALANTMLVSCVSETYATTVLSATRDLTTDPTAHAVLTAIYSDEVMHARLGWSYLRHALDRGGQAAIDAAAAMVPTALRGVANVVERERPEGAVTEAVRGHGLMTPEEERVIFSTCVREVLVPGFTALGIPVGTALDDYGAEWAARAQTPGAPLRPATAAPTGAAQA
;
A
#
# COMPACT_ATOMS: atom_id res chain seq x y z
N MET A 1 -34.72 -15.55 37.19
CA MET A 1 -34.76 -14.16 36.70
C MET A 1 -34.54 -14.22 35.19
N THR A 2 -35.53 -14.76 34.49
CA THR A 2 -36.56 -14.07 33.67
C THR A 2 -36.05 -13.83 32.26
N ILE A 3 -36.52 -14.71 31.37
CA ILE A 3 -36.39 -14.66 29.92
C ILE A 3 -37.22 -13.47 29.44
N HIS A 4 -36.62 -12.52 28.70
CA HIS A 4 -37.34 -11.42 28.07
C HIS A 4 -38.09 -11.89 26.81
N PRO A 5 -39.22 -11.24 26.45
CA PRO A 5 -40.24 -11.84 25.61
C PRO A 5 -40.00 -11.65 24.10
N VAL A 6 -40.66 -12.54 23.36
CA VAL A 6 -40.81 -12.60 21.90
C VAL A 6 -41.22 -11.23 21.33
N LEU A 7 -40.46 -10.75 20.34
CA LEU A 7 -40.79 -9.55 19.57
C LEU A 7 -42.01 -9.82 18.67
N ASP A 8 -42.96 -8.88 18.70
CA ASP A 8 -44.18 -8.82 17.90
C ASP A 8 -43.84 -8.66 16.38
N PRO A 9 -44.35 -9.54 15.49
CA PRO A 9 -44.01 -9.51 14.06
C PRO A 9 -44.76 -8.45 13.25
N THR A 10 -45.47 -7.49 13.86
CA THR A 10 -46.36 -6.57 13.12
C THR A 10 -46.00 -5.07 13.19
N SER A 11 -44.83 -4.71 13.72
CA SER A 11 -44.35 -3.31 13.63
C SER A 11 -43.63 -3.06 12.29
N PRO A 12 -44.06 -2.11 11.45
CA PRO A 12 -43.33 -1.76 10.24
C PRO A 12 -41.97 -1.16 10.61
N ASP A 13 -40.91 -1.74 10.05
CA ASP A 13 -39.53 -1.30 10.20
C ASP A 13 -39.36 0.12 9.61
N PRO A 14 -38.95 1.13 10.40
CA PRO A 14 -38.72 2.47 9.88
C PRO A 14 -37.47 2.57 8.99
N ALA A 15 -36.71 1.48 8.78
CA ALA A 15 -35.55 1.45 7.90
C ALA A 15 -35.87 1.24 6.40
N ALA A 16 -37.13 1.00 6.01
CA ALA A 16 -37.50 0.75 4.61
C ALA A 16 -37.83 2.03 3.81
N SER A 17 -37.07 3.11 3.99
CA SER A 17 -37.21 4.29 3.13
C SER A 17 -35.85 4.82 2.66
N GLY A 18 -35.61 4.66 1.35
CA GLY A 18 -34.60 5.40 0.61
C GLY A 18 -33.29 4.68 0.34
N ASP A 19 -33.34 3.49 -0.27
CA ASP A 19 -32.17 2.97 -1.00
C ASP A 19 -32.05 3.78 -2.30
N SER A 20 -31.49 4.99 -2.19
CA SER A 20 -31.03 5.71 -3.37
C SER A 20 -29.88 4.89 -3.93
N ALA A 21 -30.12 4.20 -5.04
CA ALA A 21 -29.09 3.50 -5.79
C ALA A 21 -27.96 4.49 -6.11
N ASP A 22 -26.92 4.47 -5.28
CA ASP A 22 -25.80 5.37 -5.37
C ASP A 22 -24.97 4.96 -6.59
N ALA A 23 -25.07 5.74 -7.67
CA ALA A 23 -24.38 5.50 -8.92
C ALA A 23 -22.84 5.54 -8.79
N THR A 24 -22.29 5.89 -7.61
CA THR A 24 -20.86 5.93 -7.34
C THR A 24 -20.20 4.56 -7.21
N TYR A 25 -20.97 3.50 -6.90
CA TYR A 25 -20.47 2.14 -6.69
C TYR A 25 -21.39 1.11 -7.36
N GLN A 26 -20.96 0.53 -8.48
CA GLN A 26 -21.64 -0.63 -9.05
C GLN A 26 -21.41 -1.85 -8.15
N PRO A 27 -22.46 -2.51 -7.64
CA PRO A 27 -22.36 -3.56 -6.61
C PRO A 27 -21.65 -4.85 -7.05
N THR A 28 -21.16 -4.92 -8.28
CA THR A 28 -20.33 -6.04 -8.72
C THR A 28 -18.90 -5.81 -8.24
N SER A 29 -18.62 -6.18 -6.99
CA SER A 29 -17.23 -6.31 -6.55
C SER A 29 -16.51 -7.26 -7.52
N PRO A 30 -15.31 -6.91 -8.00
CA PRO A 30 -14.48 -7.83 -8.76
C PRO A 30 -13.78 -8.87 -7.86
N TRP A 31 -13.91 -8.74 -6.54
CA TRP A 31 -13.50 -9.73 -5.55
C TRP A 31 -14.47 -10.92 -5.50
N TRP A 32 -13.99 -12.06 -5.01
CA TRP A 32 -14.90 -13.16 -4.68
C TRP A 32 -15.60 -12.87 -3.36
N LEU A 33 -16.90 -12.59 -3.44
CA LEU A 33 -17.76 -12.37 -2.29
C LEU A 33 -18.51 -13.66 -1.89
N SER A 34 -19.01 -13.72 -0.66
CA SER A 34 -19.54 -14.94 -0.03
C SER A 34 -20.90 -15.42 -0.54
N GLY A 35 -21.61 -14.63 -1.32
CA GLY A 35 -23.01 -14.80 -1.72
C GLY A 35 -24.01 -14.64 -0.57
N THR A 36 -23.59 -14.08 0.57
CA THR A 36 -24.41 -13.99 1.79
C THR A 36 -24.84 -12.54 2.07
N PRO A 37 -25.81 -12.30 2.98
CA PRO A 37 -26.18 -10.93 3.36
C PRO A 37 -25.03 -10.06 3.91
N LEU A 38 -23.89 -10.66 4.29
CA LEU A 38 -22.69 -9.93 4.72
C LEU A 38 -22.07 -9.08 3.60
N GLU A 39 -22.35 -9.39 2.32
CA GLU A 39 -21.87 -8.60 1.18
C GLU A 39 -22.36 -7.15 1.25
N ALA A 40 -23.58 -6.92 1.76
CA ALA A 40 -24.12 -5.57 1.90
C ALA A 40 -23.25 -4.72 2.85
N GLU A 41 -22.74 -5.32 3.92
CA GLU A 41 -21.85 -4.65 4.88
C GLU A 41 -20.46 -4.45 4.30
N HIS A 42 -19.93 -5.44 3.56
CA HIS A 42 -18.69 -5.27 2.80
C HIS A 42 -18.77 -4.06 1.87
N HIS A 43 -19.82 -3.98 1.05
CA HIS A 43 -20.02 -2.85 0.15
C HIS A 43 -20.15 -1.52 0.92
N ARG A 44 -20.76 -1.50 2.11
CA ARG A 44 -20.82 -0.31 2.97
C ARG A 44 -19.44 0.16 3.40
N LEU A 45 -18.56 -0.76 3.78
CA LEU A 45 -17.17 -0.44 4.13
C LEU A 45 -16.36 0.04 2.91
N MET A 46 -16.64 -0.50 1.72
CA MET A 46 -15.97 -0.08 0.48
C MET A 46 -16.45 1.28 -0.05
N ARG A 47 -17.65 1.75 0.34
CA ARG A 47 -18.20 3.07 -0.04
C ARG A 47 -17.53 4.19 0.75
N ARG A 48 -16.32 4.58 0.34
CA ARG A 48 -15.56 5.67 0.97
C ARG A 48 -15.53 6.98 0.19
N ARG A 49 -15.87 6.95 -1.11
CA ARG A 49 -15.63 8.08 -2.02
C ARG A 49 -16.94 8.72 -2.48
N PRO A 50 -17.09 10.06 -2.38
CA PRO A 50 -18.25 10.75 -2.93
C PRO A 50 -18.21 10.88 -4.46
N VAL A 51 -17.03 10.69 -5.09
CA VAL A 51 -16.86 10.84 -6.55
C VAL A 51 -16.82 9.45 -7.20
N PRO A 52 -17.76 9.13 -8.11
CA PRO A 52 -17.74 7.89 -8.89
C PRO A 52 -16.47 7.73 -9.71
N ILE A 53 -16.06 6.49 -9.94
CA ILE A 53 -15.07 6.17 -10.98
C ILE A 53 -15.81 6.02 -12.32
N PRO A 54 -15.42 6.75 -13.38
CA PRO A 54 -16.13 6.73 -14.66
C PRO A 54 -15.72 5.51 -15.50
N TRP A 55 -16.05 4.31 -15.04
CA TRP A 55 -15.56 3.04 -15.62
C TRP A 55 -15.71 2.93 -17.15
N GLU A 56 -16.82 3.43 -17.70
CA GLU A 56 -17.14 3.40 -19.13
C GLU A 56 -16.36 4.43 -19.97
N ALA A 57 -15.64 5.36 -19.35
CA ALA A 57 -14.91 6.43 -20.03
C ALA A 57 -13.46 6.04 -20.39
N THR A 58 -13.08 4.78 -20.19
CA THR A 58 -11.71 4.33 -20.48
C THR A 58 -11.46 4.24 -21.99
N GLY A 59 -10.29 4.72 -22.41
CA GLY A 59 -9.76 4.58 -23.78
C GLY A 59 -9.13 3.23 -24.08
N ALA A 60 -9.26 2.22 -23.20
CA ALA A 60 -8.58 0.93 -23.31
C ALA A 60 -8.84 0.20 -24.65
N SER A 61 -9.98 0.45 -25.30
CA SER A 61 -10.32 -0.11 -26.62
C SER A 61 -9.43 0.41 -27.76
N HIS A 62 -8.81 1.58 -27.59
CA HIS A 62 -7.90 2.18 -28.58
C HIS A 62 -6.48 1.64 -28.50
N LEU A 63 -6.14 0.91 -27.44
CA LEU A 63 -4.83 0.30 -27.26
C LEU A 63 -4.68 -0.95 -28.12
N THR A 64 -3.46 -1.23 -28.56
CA THR A 64 -3.13 -2.50 -29.21
C THR A 64 -3.19 -3.66 -28.19
N ALA A 65 -3.29 -4.91 -28.69
CA ALA A 65 -3.30 -6.07 -27.80
C ALA A 65 -2.03 -6.20 -26.93
N PRO A 66 -0.80 -5.95 -27.44
CA PRO A 66 0.40 -5.95 -26.61
C PRO A 66 0.39 -4.86 -25.52
N GLU A 67 -0.11 -3.65 -25.83
CA GLU A 67 -0.22 -2.56 -24.86
C GLU A 67 -1.20 -2.89 -23.73
N ARG A 68 -2.37 -3.43 -24.08
CA ARG A 68 -3.34 -3.91 -23.08
C ARG A 68 -2.77 -5.02 -22.21
N ALA A 69 -2.07 -6.00 -22.80
CA ALA A 69 -1.45 -7.08 -22.04
C ALA A 69 -0.41 -6.55 -21.03
N ARG A 70 0.37 -5.53 -21.43
CA ARG A 70 1.36 -4.90 -20.56
C ARG A 70 0.75 -4.11 -19.40
N LEU A 71 -0.34 -3.38 -19.65
CA LEU A 71 -1.11 -2.70 -18.61
C LEU A 71 -1.75 -3.72 -17.66
N ALA A 72 -2.40 -4.77 -18.19
CA ALA A 72 -2.96 -5.85 -17.38
C ALA A 72 -1.90 -6.48 -16.46
N ALA A 73 -0.70 -6.78 -16.98
CA ALA A 73 0.39 -7.33 -16.17
C ALA A 73 0.86 -6.35 -15.07
N THR A 74 0.81 -5.04 -15.33
CA THR A 74 1.18 -4.01 -14.35
C THR A 74 0.13 -3.87 -13.26
N TRP A 75 -1.15 -3.84 -13.62
CA TRP A 75 -2.25 -3.85 -12.66
C TRP A 75 -2.33 -5.15 -11.85
N THR A 76 -1.95 -6.29 -12.44
CA THR A 76 -1.80 -7.57 -11.70
C THR A 76 -0.75 -7.47 -10.61
N ARG A 77 0.43 -6.90 -10.89
CA ARG A 77 1.46 -6.71 -9.86
C ARG A 77 0.97 -5.79 -8.75
N ARG A 78 0.25 -4.72 -9.10
CA ARG A 78 -0.36 -3.82 -8.12
C ARG A 78 -1.40 -4.54 -7.26
N ALA A 79 -2.36 -5.25 -7.87
CA ALA A 79 -3.36 -6.02 -7.12
C ALA A 79 -2.74 -7.03 -6.14
N GLN A 80 -1.62 -7.64 -6.51
CA GLN A 80 -0.86 -8.52 -5.63
C GLN A 80 -0.23 -7.77 -4.45
N ALA A 81 0.29 -6.56 -4.69
CA ALA A 81 0.82 -5.71 -3.63
C ALA A 81 -0.28 -5.24 -2.67
N GLU A 82 -1.39 -4.69 -3.17
CA GLU A 82 -2.49 -4.20 -2.33
C GLU A 82 -3.11 -5.37 -1.53
N TYR A 83 -3.28 -6.54 -2.15
CA TYR A 83 -3.79 -7.70 -1.41
C TYR A 83 -2.83 -8.20 -0.33
N LEU A 84 -1.52 -8.18 -0.59
CA LEU A 84 -0.52 -8.52 0.43
C LEU A 84 -0.50 -7.47 1.55
N ALA A 85 -0.78 -6.21 1.24
CA ALA A 85 -0.85 -5.11 2.21
C ALA A 85 -1.98 -5.31 3.24
N VAL A 86 -3.09 -5.98 2.89
CA VAL A 86 -4.13 -6.39 3.85
C VAL A 86 -3.53 -7.16 5.04
N SER A 87 -2.71 -8.17 4.75
CA SER A 87 -2.02 -8.94 5.79
C SER A 87 -0.93 -8.15 6.50
N THR A 88 -0.25 -7.25 5.77
CA THR A 88 0.81 -6.38 6.30
C THR A 88 0.28 -5.44 7.38
N PHE A 89 -0.83 -4.74 7.12
CA PHE A 89 -1.50 -3.89 8.11
C PHE A 89 -2.12 -4.71 9.25
N SER A 90 -2.55 -5.95 8.99
CA SER A 90 -3.05 -6.85 10.03
C SER A 90 -1.94 -7.24 11.02
N VAL A 91 -0.75 -7.58 10.53
CA VAL A 91 0.42 -7.86 11.37
C VAL A 91 0.88 -6.61 12.11
N LEU A 92 0.94 -5.46 11.42
CA LEU A 92 1.28 -4.20 12.07
C LEU A 92 0.29 -3.85 13.20
N ALA A 93 -1.00 -4.07 13.01
CA ALA A 93 -2.00 -3.85 14.06
C ALA A 93 -1.73 -4.73 15.30
N MET A 94 -1.31 -5.99 15.11
CA MET A 94 -0.94 -6.87 16.23
C MET A 94 0.28 -6.33 16.98
N ASP A 95 1.32 -5.87 16.28
CA ASP A 95 2.49 -5.26 16.90
C ASP A 95 2.14 -3.99 17.66
N LEU A 96 1.31 -3.12 17.07
CA LEU A 96 0.83 -1.90 17.70
C LEU A 96 0.02 -2.20 18.97
N VAL A 97 -0.82 -3.25 18.97
CA VAL A 97 -1.53 -3.71 20.17
C VAL A 97 -0.54 -4.20 21.22
N ALA A 98 0.43 -5.04 20.84
CA ALA A 98 1.44 -5.56 21.75
C ALA A 98 2.33 -4.45 22.36
N ALA A 99 2.52 -3.36 21.63
CA ALA A 99 3.20 -2.17 22.09
C ALA A 99 2.31 -1.21 22.90
N MET A 100 1.01 -1.49 23.04
CA MET A 100 0.02 -0.58 23.66
C MET A 100 0.02 0.79 22.96
N ALA A 101 -0.08 0.79 21.63
CA ALA A 101 -0.17 2.01 20.83
C ALA A 101 -1.46 2.80 21.14
N PRO A 102 -1.46 4.13 20.90
CA PRO A 102 -2.66 4.95 21.01
C PRO A 102 -3.84 4.43 20.20
N ALA A 103 -5.06 4.63 20.70
CA ALA A 103 -6.29 4.08 20.10
C ALA A 103 -6.59 4.67 18.71
N ASP A 104 -6.22 5.92 18.47
CA ASP A 104 -6.34 6.58 17.17
C ASP A 104 -5.41 5.95 16.12
N VAL A 105 -4.15 5.67 16.49
CA VAL A 105 -3.19 4.92 15.67
C VAL A 105 -3.72 3.53 15.34
N LEU A 106 -4.21 2.79 16.34
CA LEU A 106 -4.78 1.46 16.13
C LEU A 106 -5.99 1.47 15.19
N SER A 107 -6.91 2.40 15.42
CA SER A 107 -8.13 2.52 14.60
C SER A 107 -7.79 2.85 13.15
N LEU A 108 -6.82 3.73 12.92
CA LEU A 108 -6.36 4.09 11.58
C LEU A 108 -5.59 2.94 10.92
N CYS A 109 -4.77 2.18 11.64
CA CYS A 109 -4.06 1.00 11.11
C CYS A 109 -5.02 -0.11 10.66
N LEU A 110 -6.04 -0.42 11.48
CA LEU A 110 -7.06 -1.40 11.12
C LEU A 110 -7.87 -0.95 9.91
N ARG A 111 -8.19 0.34 9.83
CA ARG A 111 -8.83 0.94 8.66
C ARG A 111 -7.96 0.87 7.42
N SER A 112 -6.64 1.03 7.52
CA SER A 112 -5.74 0.86 6.37
C SER A 112 -5.88 -0.54 5.76
N GLY A 113 -5.96 -1.59 6.58
CA GLY A 113 -6.24 -2.95 6.07
C GLY A 113 -7.57 -3.07 5.30
N ILE A 114 -8.60 -2.31 5.65
CA ILE A 114 -9.87 -2.25 4.91
C ILE A 114 -9.70 -1.47 3.59
N ASP A 115 -8.93 -0.38 3.60
CA ASP A 115 -8.58 0.36 2.38
C ASP A 115 -7.84 -0.54 1.38
N GLU A 116 -6.93 -1.40 1.85
CA GLU A 116 -6.20 -2.33 0.99
C GLU A 116 -7.09 -3.35 0.29
N VAL A 117 -8.14 -3.83 0.95
CA VAL A 117 -9.15 -4.69 0.30
C VAL A 117 -9.81 -3.93 -0.85
N ARG A 118 -10.17 -2.66 -0.63
CA ARG A 118 -10.75 -1.80 -1.67
C ARG A 118 -9.76 -1.53 -2.80
N HIS A 119 -8.50 -1.25 -2.50
CA HIS A 119 -7.48 -0.98 -3.51
C HIS A 119 -7.24 -2.21 -4.39
N ALA A 120 -7.19 -3.40 -3.78
CA ALA A 120 -7.10 -4.66 -4.50
C ALA A 120 -8.31 -4.89 -5.42
N GLU A 121 -9.54 -4.59 -4.96
CA GLU A 121 -10.75 -4.61 -5.81
C GLU A 121 -10.63 -3.68 -7.02
N LEU A 122 -10.22 -2.42 -6.79
CA LEU A 122 -10.05 -1.46 -7.88
C LEU A 122 -9.04 -1.96 -8.91
N CYS A 123 -7.92 -2.53 -8.45
CA CYS A 123 -6.90 -3.08 -9.32
C CYS A 123 -7.42 -4.29 -10.12
N LEU A 124 -8.20 -5.19 -9.50
CA LEU A 124 -8.82 -6.32 -10.20
C LEU A 124 -9.74 -5.87 -11.34
N ARG A 125 -10.50 -4.79 -11.14
CA ARG A 125 -11.34 -4.24 -12.21
C ARG A 125 -10.50 -3.66 -13.36
N MET A 126 -9.37 -3.01 -13.06
CA MET A 126 -8.44 -2.56 -14.09
C MET A 126 -7.82 -3.74 -14.86
N ILE A 127 -7.48 -4.85 -14.19
CA ILE A 127 -7.00 -6.07 -14.85
C ILE A 127 -8.05 -6.60 -15.82
N GLU A 128 -9.32 -6.62 -15.44
CA GLU A 128 -10.42 -7.04 -16.32
C GLU A 128 -10.58 -6.12 -17.53
N ILE A 129 -10.53 -4.80 -17.34
CA ILE A 129 -10.62 -3.80 -18.43
C ILE A 129 -9.53 -4.03 -19.49
N TYR A 130 -8.28 -4.23 -19.08
CA TYR A 130 -7.19 -4.41 -20.03
C TYR A 130 -7.04 -5.85 -20.53
N GLY A 131 -7.19 -6.82 -19.65
CA GLY A 131 -6.91 -8.24 -19.90
C GLY A 131 -8.12 -9.07 -20.31
N GLY A 132 -9.34 -8.52 -20.23
CA GLY A 132 -10.60 -9.21 -20.52
C GLY A 132 -10.99 -10.30 -19.52
N LYS A 133 -10.21 -10.49 -18.44
CA LYS A 133 -10.48 -11.46 -17.39
C LYS A 133 -9.93 -10.99 -16.05
N ARG A 134 -10.61 -11.35 -14.97
CA ARG A 134 -10.11 -11.14 -13.60
C ARG A 134 -9.05 -12.19 -13.27
N VAL A 135 -7.95 -11.74 -12.66
CA VAL A 135 -6.89 -12.62 -12.16
C VAL A 135 -6.69 -12.29 -10.69
N LEU A 136 -7.16 -13.18 -9.81
CA LEU A 136 -7.02 -12.98 -8.37
C LEU A 136 -5.55 -13.10 -7.94
N PRO A 137 -5.10 -12.27 -6.97
CA PRO A 137 -3.83 -12.49 -6.30
C PRO A 137 -3.74 -13.90 -5.72
N PRO A 138 -2.53 -14.51 -5.71
CA PRO A 138 -2.35 -15.78 -5.03
C PRO A 138 -2.57 -15.62 -3.53
N PRO A 139 -3.01 -16.69 -2.82
CA PRO A 139 -3.09 -16.67 -1.38
C PRO A 139 -1.69 -16.50 -0.78
N GLY A 140 -1.59 -15.71 0.30
CA GLY A 140 -0.35 -15.48 1.00
C GLY A 140 -0.49 -14.43 2.08
N MET A 141 0.49 -14.39 2.99
CA MET A 141 0.63 -13.34 4.00
C MET A 141 2.04 -12.75 3.92
N SER A 142 2.15 -11.48 4.27
CA SER A 142 3.43 -10.79 4.39
C SER A 142 4.24 -11.38 5.54
N ALA A 143 5.53 -11.61 5.30
CA ALA A 143 6.47 -12.01 6.32
C ALA A 143 7.19 -10.76 6.86
N LEU A 144 6.45 -9.91 7.59
CA LEU A 144 7.12 -8.84 8.32
C LEU A 144 8.10 -9.45 9.34
N PRO A 145 9.29 -8.84 9.53
CA PRO A 145 10.24 -9.32 10.51
C PRO A 145 9.59 -9.40 11.90
N ASP A 146 9.75 -10.51 12.59
CA ASP A 146 9.35 -10.68 13.98
C ASP A 146 10.54 -11.23 14.77
N ASP A 147 10.86 -10.56 15.87
CA ASP A 147 11.90 -10.96 16.80
C ASP A 147 11.29 -11.05 18.20
N PRO A 148 11.02 -12.26 18.71
CA PRO A 148 10.41 -12.45 20.02
C PRO A 148 11.23 -11.87 21.18
N ALA A 149 12.54 -11.68 21.01
CA ALA A 149 13.42 -11.10 22.01
C ALA A 149 13.45 -9.56 21.94
N ARG A 150 12.96 -8.96 20.86
CA ARG A 150 12.89 -7.51 20.70
C ARG A 150 11.80 -6.92 21.61
N PRO A 151 12.09 -5.81 22.31
CA PRO A 151 11.05 -5.09 23.05
C PRO A 151 9.87 -4.74 22.15
N ARG A 152 8.63 -4.95 22.62
CA ARG A 152 7.42 -4.77 21.79
C ARG A 152 7.29 -3.39 21.17
N LEU A 153 7.71 -2.35 21.90
CA LEU A 153 7.78 -0.99 21.36
C LEU A 153 8.71 -0.89 20.13
N HIS A 154 9.90 -1.50 20.19
CA HIS A 154 10.87 -1.48 19.10
C HIS A 154 10.41 -2.36 17.92
N GLN A 155 9.72 -3.46 18.21
CA GLN A 155 9.11 -4.31 17.18
C GLN A 155 8.03 -3.54 16.40
N ALA A 156 7.09 -2.90 17.09
CA ALA A 156 6.08 -2.07 16.45
C ALA A 156 6.68 -0.86 15.72
N LEU A 157 7.69 -0.21 16.30
CA LEU A 157 8.42 0.88 15.65
C LEU A 157 9.06 0.41 14.34
N ALA A 158 9.79 -0.71 14.36
CA ALA A 158 10.45 -1.27 13.18
C ALA A 158 9.46 -1.56 12.06
N ASN A 159 8.37 -2.28 12.36
CA ASN A 159 7.36 -2.61 11.35
C ASN A 159 6.58 -1.37 10.88
N THR A 160 6.35 -0.38 11.73
CA THR A 160 5.79 0.92 11.32
C THR A 160 6.72 1.64 10.34
N MET A 161 8.03 1.60 10.57
CA MET A 161 8.99 2.21 9.64
C MET A 161 8.98 1.54 8.28
N LEU A 162 8.99 0.19 8.25
CA LEU A 162 8.97 -0.59 7.02
C LEU A 162 7.69 -0.35 6.21
N VAL A 163 6.54 -0.54 6.84
CA VAL A 163 5.23 -0.49 6.18
C VAL A 163 4.87 0.96 5.87
N SER A 164 4.78 1.78 6.90
CA SER A 164 4.04 3.03 6.81
C SER A 164 4.93 4.25 6.59
N CYS A 165 6.09 4.34 7.26
CA CYS A 165 6.97 5.50 7.06
C CYS A 165 7.68 5.45 5.71
N VAL A 166 8.16 4.28 5.27
CA VAL A 166 8.96 4.16 4.05
C VAL A 166 8.14 3.66 2.87
N SER A 167 7.47 2.50 2.99
CA SER A 167 6.75 1.92 1.85
C SER A 167 5.57 2.79 1.43
N GLU A 168 4.67 3.20 2.34
CA GLU A 168 3.52 4.03 1.94
C GLU A 168 3.88 5.48 1.56
N THR A 169 4.95 6.03 2.13
CA THR A 169 5.46 7.34 1.65
C THR A 169 5.97 7.22 0.20
N TYR A 170 6.68 6.14 -0.12
CA TYR A 170 7.07 5.86 -1.51
C TYR A 170 5.86 5.59 -2.39
N ALA A 171 4.91 4.76 -1.95
CA ALA A 171 3.67 4.44 -2.66
C ALA A 171 2.90 5.73 -3.01
N THR A 172 2.75 6.63 -2.04
CA THR A 172 2.15 7.96 -2.23
C THR A 172 2.89 8.77 -3.31
N THR A 173 4.23 8.77 -3.29
CA THR A 173 5.04 9.53 -4.25
C THR A 173 4.90 8.98 -5.67
N VAL A 174 5.02 7.66 -5.84
CA VAL A 174 4.89 7.02 -7.16
C VAL A 174 3.46 7.12 -7.68
N LEU A 175 2.45 6.98 -6.83
CA LEU A 175 1.04 7.15 -7.22
C LEU A 175 0.73 8.59 -7.63
N SER A 176 1.28 9.59 -6.95
CA SER A 176 1.12 10.99 -7.36
C SER A 176 1.69 11.22 -8.75
N ALA A 177 2.95 10.83 -8.98
CA ALA A 177 3.59 10.98 -10.28
C ALA A 177 2.86 10.21 -11.39
N THR A 178 2.43 8.98 -11.11
CA THR A 178 1.67 8.15 -12.05
C THR A 178 0.32 8.79 -12.36
N ARG A 179 -0.40 9.30 -11.35
CA ARG A 179 -1.68 9.97 -11.55
C ARG A 179 -1.50 11.21 -12.42
N ASP A 180 -0.51 12.05 -12.13
CA ASP A 180 -0.34 13.36 -12.79
C ASP A 180 -0.01 13.23 -14.29
N LEU A 181 0.60 12.12 -14.72
CA LEU A 181 0.82 11.82 -16.14
C LEU A 181 -0.33 11.06 -16.81
N THR A 182 -1.28 10.51 -16.04
CA THR A 182 -2.34 9.67 -16.59
C THR A 182 -3.44 10.52 -17.19
N THR A 183 -3.75 10.30 -18.47
CA THR A 183 -4.80 11.02 -19.21
C THR A 183 -6.07 10.20 -19.40
N ASP A 184 -6.00 8.86 -19.30
CA ASP A 184 -7.18 7.99 -19.30
C ASP A 184 -8.07 8.31 -18.09
N PRO A 185 -9.35 8.70 -18.28
CA PRO A 185 -10.21 9.15 -17.19
C PRO A 185 -10.41 8.10 -16.09
N THR A 186 -10.55 6.83 -16.47
CA THR A 186 -10.79 5.73 -15.54
C THR A 186 -9.55 5.42 -14.71
N ALA A 187 -8.39 5.23 -15.36
CA ALA A 187 -7.12 4.97 -14.69
C ALA A 187 -6.74 6.13 -13.77
N HIS A 188 -6.90 7.38 -14.23
CA HIS A 188 -6.65 8.55 -13.39
C HIS A 188 -7.55 8.56 -12.15
N ALA A 189 -8.85 8.29 -12.30
CA ALA A 189 -9.79 8.25 -11.19
C ALA A 189 -9.46 7.14 -10.17
N VAL A 190 -9.06 5.95 -10.63
CA VAL A 190 -8.60 4.83 -9.79
C VAL A 190 -7.33 5.19 -9.03
N LEU A 191 -6.30 5.67 -9.74
CA LEU A 191 -5.03 6.10 -9.11
C LEU A 191 -5.26 7.18 -8.07
N THR A 192 -6.15 8.14 -8.36
CA THR A 192 -6.52 9.18 -7.40
C THR A 192 -7.23 8.61 -6.17
N ALA A 193 -8.05 7.56 -6.33
CA ALA A 193 -8.72 6.91 -5.21
C ALA A 193 -7.70 6.29 -4.25
N ILE A 194 -6.80 5.46 -4.80
CA ILE A 194 -5.74 4.79 -4.06
C ILE A 194 -4.84 5.83 -3.38
N TYR A 195 -4.29 6.78 -4.15
CA TYR A 195 -3.45 7.88 -3.65
C TYR A 195 -4.07 8.62 -2.45
N SER A 196 -5.37 8.88 -2.48
CA SER A 196 -6.03 9.65 -1.41
C SER A 196 -6.01 8.94 -0.07
N ASP A 197 -6.06 7.61 -0.08
CA ASP A 197 -5.99 6.79 1.13
C ASP A 197 -4.54 6.61 1.59
N GLU A 198 -3.63 6.42 0.64
CA GLU A 198 -2.19 6.22 0.87
C GLU A 198 -1.53 7.38 1.62
N VAL A 199 -1.97 8.61 1.36
CA VAL A 199 -1.52 9.78 2.14
C VAL A 199 -1.79 9.60 3.63
N MET A 200 -2.94 9.02 4.00
CA MET A 200 -3.26 8.74 5.40
C MET A 200 -2.46 7.56 5.94
N HIS A 201 -2.20 6.56 5.11
CA HIS A 201 -1.38 5.40 5.48
C HIS A 201 0.06 5.80 5.76
N ALA A 202 0.65 6.69 4.97
CA ALA A 202 1.98 7.25 5.25
C ALA A 202 1.99 8.09 6.55
N ARG A 203 1.00 8.98 6.71
CA ARG A 203 0.88 9.85 7.89
C ARG A 203 0.74 9.09 9.20
N LEU A 204 0.00 7.97 9.19
CA LEU A 204 -0.12 7.07 10.33
C LEU A 204 1.24 6.69 10.89
N GLY A 205 2.16 6.27 10.02
CA GLY A 205 3.48 5.78 10.41
C GLY A 205 4.33 6.86 11.00
N TRP A 206 4.39 8.03 10.36
CA TRP A 206 5.12 9.19 10.91
C TRP A 206 4.57 9.63 12.26
N SER A 207 3.25 9.61 12.43
CA SER A 207 2.59 9.94 13.70
C SER A 207 2.96 8.94 14.80
N TYR A 208 2.88 7.64 14.52
CA TYR A 208 3.25 6.62 15.51
C TYR A 208 4.74 6.61 15.79
N LEU A 209 5.59 6.78 14.78
CA LEU A 209 7.04 6.83 14.94
C LEU A 209 7.42 7.92 15.94
N ARG A 210 6.88 9.14 15.81
CA ARG A 210 7.10 10.20 16.80
C ARG A 210 6.71 9.77 18.22
N HIS A 211 5.50 9.22 18.37
CA HIS A 211 5.01 8.74 19.67
C HIS A 211 5.92 7.65 20.28
N ALA A 212 6.38 6.71 19.46
CA ALA A 212 7.23 5.61 19.90
C ALA A 212 8.62 6.11 20.35
N LEU A 213 9.18 7.09 19.64
CA LEU A 213 10.45 7.74 20.03
C LEU A 213 10.30 8.51 21.35
N ASP A 214 9.21 9.25 21.54
CA ASP A 214 8.96 9.97 22.79
C ASP A 214 8.84 9.01 23.99
N ARG A 215 8.21 7.85 23.79
CA ARG A 215 8.03 6.86 24.85
C ARG A 215 9.29 6.02 25.11
N GLY A 216 10.08 5.74 24.08
CA GLY A 216 11.26 4.87 24.16
C GLY A 216 12.60 5.59 24.34
N GLY A 217 12.62 6.91 24.18
CA GLY A 217 13.82 7.73 24.31
C GLY A 217 14.95 7.32 23.37
N GLN A 218 16.19 7.45 23.84
CA GLN A 218 17.38 7.18 23.03
C GLN A 218 17.42 5.74 22.47
N ALA A 219 16.98 4.76 23.25
CA ALA A 219 16.97 3.36 22.80
C ALA A 219 16.05 3.12 21.59
N ALA A 220 14.93 3.86 21.51
CA ALA A 220 14.05 3.80 20.34
C ALA A 220 14.64 4.56 19.13
N ILE A 221 15.35 5.66 19.36
CA ILE A 221 16.09 6.38 18.30
C ILE A 221 17.17 5.46 17.71
N ASP A 222 17.95 4.77 18.54
CA ASP A 222 19.00 3.86 18.10
C ASP A 222 18.41 2.67 17.31
N ALA A 223 17.29 2.11 17.79
CA ALA A 223 16.57 1.05 17.09
C ALA A 223 16.01 1.53 15.73
N ALA A 224 15.48 2.76 15.66
CA ALA A 224 15.00 3.37 14.43
C ALA A 224 16.15 3.57 13.43
N ALA A 225 17.28 4.12 13.88
CA ALA A 225 18.47 4.35 13.06
C ALA A 225 18.97 3.04 12.42
N ALA A 226 18.99 1.96 13.20
CA ALA A 226 19.36 0.62 12.71
C ALA A 226 18.39 0.08 11.66
N MET A 227 17.14 0.54 11.63
CA MET A 227 16.11 0.09 10.68
C MET A 227 16.13 0.87 9.35
N VAL A 228 16.66 2.09 9.31
CA VAL A 228 16.68 2.93 8.09
C VAL A 228 17.25 2.18 6.87
N PRO A 229 18.43 1.52 6.93
CA PRO A 229 18.99 0.83 5.76
C PRO A 229 18.09 -0.30 5.27
N THR A 230 17.53 -1.08 6.20
CA THR A 230 16.63 -2.20 5.89
C THR A 230 15.34 -1.71 5.22
N ALA A 231 14.75 -0.64 5.74
CA ALA A 231 13.53 -0.07 5.21
C ALA A 231 13.72 0.48 3.79
N LEU A 232 14.79 1.25 3.56
CA LEU A 232 15.10 1.79 2.24
C LEU A 232 15.44 0.68 1.23
N ARG A 233 16.20 -0.35 1.65
CA ARG A 233 16.52 -1.49 0.79
C ARG A 233 15.28 -2.29 0.39
N GLY A 234 14.29 -2.40 1.29
CA GLY A 234 13.00 -3.03 1.02
C GLY A 234 12.32 -2.39 -0.20
N VAL A 235 12.18 -1.06 -0.22
CA VAL A 235 11.59 -0.35 -1.35
C VAL A 235 12.49 -0.39 -2.59
N ALA A 236 13.80 -0.22 -2.43
CA ALA A 236 14.73 -0.31 -3.55
C ALA A 236 14.65 -1.67 -4.27
N ASN A 237 14.40 -2.78 -3.55
CA ASN A 237 14.19 -4.10 -4.15
C ASN A 237 12.94 -4.14 -5.05
N VAL A 238 11.89 -3.42 -4.68
CA VAL A 238 10.68 -3.28 -5.48
C VAL A 238 10.96 -2.46 -6.74
N VAL A 239 11.70 -1.35 -6.61
CA VAL A 239 12.07 -0.48 -7.74
C VAL A 239 12.98 -1.19 -8.74
N GLU A 240 13.95 -1.96 -8.26
CA GLU A 240 14.94 -2.67 -9.07
C GLU A 240 14.40 -4.00 -9.65
N ARG A 241 13.23 -4.47 -9.21
CA ARG A 241 12.63 -5.71 -9.71
C ARG A 241 12.36 -5.64 -11.21
N GLU A 242 12.68 -6.74 -11.90
CA GLU A 242 12.41 -6.90 -13.33
C GLU A 242 10.92 -6.70 -13.67
N ARG A 243 10.68 -6.05 -14.82
CA ARG A 243 9.35 -5.68 -15.30
C ARG A 243 9.06 -6.31 -16.66
N PRO A 244 7.78 -6.44 -17.04
CA PRO A 244 7.42 -6.84 -18.39
C PRO A 244 8.08 -5.94 -19.43
N GLU A 245 8.76 -6.58 -20.38
CA GLU A 245 9.44 -5.93 -21.50
C GLU A 245 8.46 -5.16 -22.40
N GLY A 246 8.96 -4.13 -23.07
CA GLY A 246 8.21 -3.33 -24.05
C GLY A 246 8.47 -1.83 -23.94
N ALA A 247 8.31 -1.12 -25.06
CA ALA A 247 8.43 0.34 -25.09
C ALA A 247 7.27 0.99 -24.33
N VAL A 248 7.57 1.97 -23.47
CA VAL A 248 6.54 2.85 -22.87
C VAL A 248 6.13 3.86 -23.93
N THR A 249 5.16 3.49 -24.77
CA THR A 249 4.55 4.37 -25.78
C THR A 249 3.73 5.46 -25.10
N GLU A 250 3.46 6.55 -25.82
CA GLU A 250 2.57 7.62 -25.32
C GLU A 250 1.18 7.08 -24.95
N ALA A 251 0.69 6.08 -25.68
CA ALA A 251 -0.58 5.44 -25.39
C ALA A 251 -0.59 4.75 -24.01
N VAL A 252 0.37 3.85 -23.71
CA VAL A 252 0.40 3.22 -22.37
C VAL A 252 0.79 4.20 -21.27
N ARG A 253 1.56 5.24 -21.59
CA ARG A 253 1.88 6.33 -20.66
C ARG A 253 0.62 7.08 -20.25
N GLY A 254 -0.26 7.41 -21.20
CA GLY A 254 -1.57 8.00 -20.92
C GLY A 254 -2.48 7.14 -20.04
N HIS A 255 -2.18 5.85 -19.88
CA HIS A 255 -2.88 4.92 -18.97
C HIS A 255 -2.12 4.65 -17.65
N GLY A 256 -1.09 5.45 -17.34
CA GLY A 256 -0.36 5.38 -16.07
C GLY A 256 0.81 4.41 -16.04
N LEU A 257 1.43 4.12 -17.19
CA LEU A 257 2.65 3.31 -17.23
C LEU A 257 3.90 4.20 -17.28
N MET A 258 4.80 4.03 -16.31
CA MET A 258 6.11 4.68 -16.25
C MET A 258 7.25 3.73 -16.63
N THR A 259 8.40 4.29 -17.01
CA THR A 259 9.63 3.53 -17.19
C THR A 259 10.25 3.17 -15.82
N PRO A 260 11.07 2.11 -15.76
CA PRO A 260 11.84 1.81 -14.55
C PRO A 260 12.77 2.96 -14.10
N GLU A 261 13.33 3.71 -15.05
CA GLU A 261 14.19 4.86 -14.77
C GLU A 261 13.42 5.99 -14.09
N GLU A 262 12.19 6.28 -14.53
CA GLU A 262 11.33 7.28 -13.89
C GLU A 262 11.03 6.90 -12.44
N GLU A 263 10.68 5.64 -12.17
CA GLU A 263 10.47 5.18 -10.79
C GLU A 263 11.75 5.22 -9.94
N ARG A 264 12.91 4.97 -10.55
CA ARG A 264 14.22 5.16 -9.88
C ARG A 264 14.42 6.61 -9.45
N VAL A 265 14.16 7.56 -10.35
CA VAL A 265 14.24 8.99 -10.04
C VAL A 265 13.23 9.37 -8.95
N ILE A 266 12.02 8.83 -8.99
CA ILE A 266 10.98 9.06 -7.98
C ILE A 266 11.43 8.54 -6.61
N PHE A 267 11.94 7.30 -6.51
CA PHE A 267 12.41 6.77 -5.23
C PHE A 267 13.57 7.59 -4.67
N SER A 268 14.57 7.93 -5.49
CA SER A 268 15.68 8.77 -5.06
C SER A 268 15.22 10.15 -4.58
N THR A 269 14.23 10.73 -5.24
CA THR A 269 13.64 12.02 -4.84
C THR A 269 12.88 11.88 -3.53
N CYS A 270 12.08 10.83 -3.37
CA CYS A 270 11.41 10.49 -2.10
C CYS A 270 12.41 10.36 -0.94
N VAL A 271 13.55 9.67 -1.15
CA VAL A 271 14.62 9.56 -0.16
C VAL A 271 15.17 10.92 0.22
N ARG A 272 15.55 11.74 -0.77
CA ARG A 272 16.22 13.03 -0.56
C ARG A 272 15.32 14.10 0.04
N GLU A 273 14.05 14.14 -0.37
CA GLU A 273 13.15 15.27 -0.09
C GLU A 273 12.13 14.96 1.00
N VAL A 274 11.86 13.68 1.28
CA VAL A 274 10.84 13.28 2.27
C VAL A 274 11.41 12.38 3.36
N LEU A 275 11.98 11.22 3.01
CA LEU A 275 12.36 10.22 4.01
C LEU A 275 13.53 10.69 4.89
N VAL A 276 14.64 11.15 4.28
CA VAL A 276 15.81 11.62 5.03
C VAL A 276 15.50 12.87 5.85
N PRO A 277 14.85 13.92 5.29
CA PRO A 277 14.42 15.06 6.09
C PRO A 277 13.46 14.68 7.22
N GLY A 278 12.51 13.77 6.97
CA GLY A 278 11.56 13.28 7.97
C GLY A 278 12.23 12.56 9.13
N PHE A 279 13.14 11.62 8.84
CA PHE A 279 13.93 10.93 9.88
C PHE A 279 14.84 11.90 10.65
N THR A 280 15.50 12.83 9.94
CA THR A 280 16.36 13.83 10.56
C THR A 280 15.58 14.76 11.48
N ALA A 281 14.37 15.18 11.10
CA ALA A 281 13.49 16.01 11.93
C ALA A 281 13.04 15.29 13.21
N LEU A 282 13.02 13.96 13.22
CA LEU A 282 12.76 13.14 14.39
C LEU A 282 14.03 12.79 15.19
N GLY A 283 15.18 13.30 14.80
CA GLY A 283 16.47 13.03 15.45
C GLY A 283 17.03 11.63 15.15
N ILE A 284 16.54 10.94 14.12
CA ILE A 284 17.03 9.62 13.72
C ILE A 284 18.22 9.79 12.76
N PRO A 285 19.42 9.29 13.11
CA PRO A 285 20.54 9.22 12.18
C PRO A 285 20.20 8.39 10.93
N VAL A 286 20.51 8.91 9.75
CA VAL A 286 20.18 8.27 8.46
C VAL A 286 21.35 7.54 7.79
N GLY A 287 22.55 7.61 8.38
CA GLY A 287 23.75 6.93 7.87
C GLY A 287 24.04 7.27 6.41
N THR A 288 24.27 6.23 5.60
CA THR A 288 24.62 6.32 4.17
C THR A 288 23.41 6.44 3.24
N ALA A 289 22.20 6.72 3.75
CA ALA A 289 20.97 6.72 2.95
C ALA A 289 21.05 7.58 1.67
N LEU A 290 21.68 8.76 1.75
CA LEU A 290 21.88 9.64 0.59
C LEU A 290 22.99 9.17 -0.34
N ASP A 291 24.00 8.48 0.17
CA ASP A 291 25.07 7.90 -0.67
C ASP A 291 24.53 6.66 -1.43
N ASP A 292 23.69 5.86 -0.77
CA ASP A 292 23.15 4.61 -1.31
C ASP A 292 22.01 4.85 -2.31
N TYR A 293 21.14 5.83 -2.04
CA TYR A 293 19.89 6.05 -2.79
C TYR A 293 19.68 7.50 -3.26
N GLY A 294 20.69 8.36 -3.15
CA GLY A 294 20.65 9.74 -3.64
C GLY A 294 20.83 9.87 -5.16
N ALA A 295 21.27 11.04 -5.60
CA ALA A 295 21.29 11.42 -7.01
C ALA A 295 22.11 10.46 -7.90
N GLU A 296 23.21 9.92 -7.37
CA GLU A 296 24.02 8.94 -8.11
C GLU A 296 23.26 7.65 -8.38
N TRP A 297 22.48 7.15 -7.41
CA TRP A 297 21.67 5.94 -7.61
C TRP A 297 20.62 6.16 -8.70
N ALA A 298 19.97 7.32 -8.73
CA ALA A 298 19.03 7.69 -9.79
C ALA A 298 19.67 7.71 -11.19
N ALA A 299 20.92 8.18 -11.28
CA ALA A 299 21.66 8.30 -12.53
C ALA A 299 22.27 6.99 -13.04
N ARG A 300 22.27 5.90 -12.25
CA ARG A 300 22.82 4.60 -12.68
C ARG A 300 22.02 4.06 -13.86
N ALA A 301 22.72 3.67 -14.92
CA ALA A 301 22.13 2.87 -15.98
C ALA A 301 21.67 1.53 -15.40
N GLN A 302 20.49 1.06 -15.81
CA GLN A 302 19.99 -0.24 -15.40
C GLN A 302 20.85 -1.31 -16.09
N THR A 303 21.69 -2.04 -15.35
CA THR A 303 22.40 -3.20 -15.90
C THR A 303 21.42 -4.38 -15.91
N PRO A 304 21.03 -4.92 -17.08
CA PRO A 304 20.17 -6.09 -17.13
C PRO A 304 20.82 -7.26 -16.37
N GLY A 305 20.08 -7.90 -15.47
CA GLY A 305 20.56 -9.08 -14.74
C GLY A 305 21.57 -8.82 -13.61
N ALA A 306 21.72 -7.58 -13.12
CA ALA A 306 22.50 -7.36 -11.90
C ALA A 306 21.87 -8.12 -10.72
N PRO A 307 22.64 -8.95 -9.98
CA PRO A 307 22.08 -9.67 -8.84
C PRO A 307 21.53 -8.66 -7.84
N LEU A 308 20.32 -8.92 -7.32
CA LEU A 308 19.81 -8.23 -6.13
C LEU A 308 20.93 -8.23 -5.08
N ARG A 309 21.40 -7.05 -4.65
CA ARG A 309 22.34 -6.99 -3.53
C ARG A 309 21.67 -7.73 -2.37
N PRO A 310 22.30 -8.79 -1.81
CA PRO A 310 21.70 -9.48 -0.69
C PRO A 310 21.40 -8.45 0.39
N ALA A 311 20.21 -8.52 0.99
CA ALA A 311 19.97 -7.84 2.24
C ALA A 311 21.15 -8.18 3.14
N THR A 312 21.87 -7.17 3.62
CA THR A 312 22.98 -7.38 4.56
C THR A 312 22.46 -8.30 5.64
N ALA A 313 23.01 -9.51 5.72
CA ALA A 313 22.58 -10.50 6.69
C ALA A 313 22.58 -9.82 8.06
N ALA A 314 21.47 -9.94 8.80
CA ALA A 314 21.47 -9.64 10.21
C ALA A 314 22.69 -10.33 10.83
N PRO A 315 23.44 -9.67 11.74
CA PRO A 315 24.62 -10.28 12.33
C PRO A 315 24.21 -11.60 12.99
N THR A 316 24.61 -12.71 12.38
CA THR A 316 24.46 -14.04 12.95
C THR A 316 25.42 -14.15 14.12
N GLY A 317 24.95 -13.78 15.31
CA GLY A 317 25.59 -14.13 16.56
C GLY A 317 25.35 -15.61 16.83
N ALA A 318 26.34 -16.43 16.50
CA ALA A 318 26.40 -17.84 16.90
C ALA A 318 26.80 -17.97 18.37
N ALA A 319 26.08 -18.83 19.10
CA ALA A 319 26.58 -19.76 20.13
C ALA A 319 25.37 -20.66 20.47
N GLN A 320 25.26 -21.93 20.06
CA GLN A 320 26.06 -23.08 20.49
C GLN A 320 26.34 -23.09 22.00
N ALA A 321 25.32 -23.42 22.79
CA ALA A 321 25.27 -24.48 23.81
C ALA A 321 23.87 -24.52 24.45
#